data_AF-A0A2J6GYN6-F1
#
_entry.id   AF-A0A2J6GYN6-F1
#
_cell.length_a   1.000
_cell.length_b   1.000
_cell.length_c   1.000
_cell.angle_alpha   90.00
_cell.angle_beta   90.00
_cell.angle_gamma   90.00
#
_symmetry.space_group_name_H-M   'P 1'
#
loop_
_entity.id
_entity.type
_entity.pdbx_description
1 polymer ?
#
loop_
_entity_poly.entity_id
_entity_poly.type
_entity_poly.pdbx_seq_one_letter_code
_entity_poly.pdbx_strand_id
1 'polypeptide(L)'
;MANDYAIVPEEDFSKLKNKVDKIESNPFGESKEGKELVTTLKDLNSSMSGLVNLFNTATEELKIEEHDSSLIAEKVGPLFEKIETLESQNEKIAKGIVAVADMVKELKMEIEDVKSQIKLGFESKTETPKPKTESFKTETTQTPNFPDSGNMNFNQPNQPVPNNNTGMNTGFQTNNSLNDSFSGQNGQGMKPLPMDPAPMPQMGEEKNKDSKKGMFHF
;
A
#
# COMPACT_ATOMS: atom_id res chain seq x y z
N MET A 1 -13.88 9.90 -87.24
CA MET A 1 -14.23 9.09 -86.06
C MET A 1 -15.12 9.95 -85.18
N ALA A 2 -16.43 9.96 -85.47
CA ALA A 2 -17.41 10.67 -84.68
C ALA A 2 -17.92 9.65 -83.65
N ASN A 3 -17.50 9.83 -82.40
CA ASN A 3 -17.91 8.95 -81.32
C ASN A 3 -19.41 9.13 -81.06
N ASP A 4 -20.10 8.00 -81.09
CA ASP A 4 -21.50 7.81 -80.76
C ASP A 4 -21.83 8.34 -79.36
N TYR A 5 -22.17 9.62 -79.24
CA TYR A 5 -22.89 10.11 -78.08
C TYR A 5 -24.34 9.71 -78.24
N ALA A 6 -24.67 8.51 -77.75
CA ALA A 6 -26.05 8.16 -77.44
C ALA A 6 -26.56 9.20 -76.43
N ILE A 7 -27.46 10.08 -76.88
CA ILE A 7 -28.14 11.04 -76.01
C ILE A 7 -29.02 10.22 -75.07
N VAL A 8 -28.48 9.90 -73.90
CA VAL A 8 -29.24 9.25 -72.83
C VAL A 8 -30.25 10.28 -72.31
N PRO A 9 -31.54 9.95 -72.20
CA PRO A 9 -32.54 10.85 -71.63
C PRO A 9 -32.12 11.30 -70.22
N GLU A 10 -32.23 12.60 -69.94
CA GLU A 10 -31.83 13.18 -68.65
C GLU A 10 -32.60 12.56 -67.46
N GLU A 11 -33.86 12.15 -67.70
CA GLU A 11 -34.64 11.39 -66.73
C GLU A 11 -33.99 10.06 -66.32
N ASP A 12 -33.41 9.33 -67.27
CA ASP A 12 -32.80 8.03 -67.00
C ASP A 12 -31.51 8.20 -66.23
N PHE A 13 -30.73 9.23 -66.55
CA PHE A 13 -29.54 9.60 -65.80
C PHE A 13 -29.88 9.99 -64.35
N SER A 14 -30.92 10.80 -64.15
CA SER A 14 -31.39 11.21 -62.82
C SER A 14 -31.92 10.03 -62.00
N LYS A 15 -32.69 9.12 -62.62
CA LYS A 15 -33.14 7.88 -61.98
C LYS A 15 -31.98 6.97 -61.61
N LEU A 16 -30.97 6.87 -62.48
CA LEU A 16 -29.78 6.05 -62.24
C LEU A 16 -28.95 6.62 -61.09
N LYS A 17 -28.70 7.93 -61.09
CA LYS A 17 -28.02 8.63 -60.00
C LYS A 17 -28.71 8.41 -58.66
N ASN A 18 -30.04 8.59 -58.60
CA ASN A 18 -30.81 8.33 -57.37
C ASN A 18 -30.73 6.87 -56.91
N LYS A 19 -30.62 5.90 -57.82
CA LYS A 19 -30.43 4.49 -57.46
C LYS A 19 -29.02 4.23 -56.94
N VAL A 20 -28.00 4.84 -57.55
CA VAL A 20 -26.60 4.75 -57.08
C VAL A 20 -26.47 5.35 -55.69
N ASP A 21 -27.02 6.55 -55.45
CA ASP A 21 -26.97 7.22 -54.14
C ASP A 21 -27.68 6.39 -53.05
N LYS A 22 -28.78 5.71 -53.40
CA LYS A 22 -29.50 4.79 -52.49
C LYS A 22 -28.70 3.53 -52.17
N ILE A 23 -27.95 3.00 -53.14
CA ILE A 23 -27.10 1.82 -52.93
C ILE A 23 -25.85 2.20 -52.14
N GLU A 24 -25.24 3.36 -52.40
CA GLU A 24 -24.10 3.84 -51.61
C GLU A 24 -24.47 4.09 -50.16
N SER A 25 -25.62 4.70 -49.92
CA SER A 25 -26.08 4.98 -48.54
C SER A 25 -26.57 3.72 -47.81
N ASN A 26 -27.04 2.70 -48.52
CA ASN A 26 -27.47 1.44 -47.93
C ASN A 26 -27.14 0.25 -48.85
N PRO A 27 -25.91 -0.29 -48.80
CA PRO A 27 -25.41 -1.29 -49.75
C PRO A 27 -26.15 -2.63 -49.68
N PHE A 28 -26.80 -2.91 -48.55
CA PHE A 28 -27.61 -4.12 -48.36
C PHE A 28 -29.10 -3.90 -48.68
N GLY A 29 -29.48 -2.68 -49.10
CA GLY A 29 -30.83 -2.33 -49.53
C GLY A 29 -31.87 -2.31 -48.40
N GLU A 30 -33.14 -2.15 -48.79
CA GLU A 30 -34.30 -2.25 -47.88
C GLU A 30 -34.77 -3.70 -47.66
N SER A 31 -34.07 -4.68 -48.27
CA SER A 31 -34.43 -6.09 -48.11
C SER A 31 -34.36 -6.51 -46.65
N LYS A 32 -35.20 -7.48 -46.30
CA LYS A 32 -35.29 -7.98 -44.93
C LYS A 32 -33.96 -8.58 -44.48
N GLU A 33 -33.31 -9.34 -45.36
CA GLU A 33 -32.01 -9.97 -45.09
C GLU A 33 -30.89 -8.92 -44.87
N GLY A 34 -30.91 -7.82 -45.63
CA GLY A 34 -29.91 -6.76 -45.50
C GLY A 34 -30.01 -6.01 -44.16
N LYS A 35 -31.23 -5.73 -43.71
CA LYS A 35 -31.48 -5.10 -42.40
C LYS A 35 -31.08 -6.00 -41.23
N GLU A 36 -31.38 -7.30 -41.33
CA GLU A 36 -30.96 -8.28 -40.33
C GLU A 36 -29.43 -8.35 -40.24
N LEU A 37 -28.73 -8.41 -41.38
CA LEU A 37 -27.26 -8.43 -41.41
C LEU A 37 -26.62 -7.18 -40.77
N VAL A 38 -27.13 -5.99 -41.08
CA VAL A 38 -26.64 -4.73 -40.48
C VAL A 38 -26.87 -4.73 -38.97
N THR A 39 -27.99 -5.28 -38.51
CA THR A 39 -28.31 -5.39 -37.09
C THR A 39 -27.34 -6.36 -36.40
N THR A 40 -27.11 -7.54 -36.97
CA THR A 40 -26.15 -8.51 -36.44
C THR A 40 -24.73 -7.95 -36.40
N LEU A 41 -24.31 -7.19 -37.41
CA LEU A 41 -23.02 -6.50 -37.42
C LEU A 41 -22.90 -5.45 -36.32
N LYS A 42 -23.97 -4.68 -36.08
CA LYS A 42 -24.01 -3.71 -34.97
C LYS A 42 -23.94 -4.39 -33.62
N ASP A 43 -24.70 -5.47 -33.43
CA ASP A 43 -24.71 -6.24 -32.19
C ASP A 43 -23.35 -6.88 -31.92
N LEU A 44 -22.72 -7.44 -32.97
CA LEU A 44 -21.36 -7.96 -32.91
C LEU A 44 -20.36 -6.86 -32.54
N ASN A 45 -20.41 -5.70 -33.22
CA ASN A 45 -19.50 -4.59 -32.95
C ASN A 45 -19.68 -4.03 -31.52
N SER A 46 -20.93 -3.97 -31.04
CA SER A 46 -21.25 -3.60 -29.66
C SER A 46 -20.68 -4.61 -28.67
N SER A 47 -20.83 -5.91 -28.94
CA SER A 47 -20.29 -6.99 -28.13
C SER A 47 -18.76 -6.96 -28.08
N MET A 48 -18.12 -6.72 -29.22
CA MET A 48 -16.67 -6.58 -29.35
C MET A 48 -16.16 -5.37 -28.57
N SER A 49 -16.85 -4.22 -28.69
CA SER A 49 -16.53 -3.02 -27.93
C SER A 49 -16.70 -3.24 -26.43
N GLY A 50 -17.75 -3.96 -26.02
CA GLY A 50 -17.95 -4.37 -24.63
C GLY A 50 -16.82 -5.24 -24.11
N LEU A 51 -16.33 -6.20 -24.91
CA LEU A 51 -15.21 -7.07 -24.54
C LEU A 51 -13.90 -6.28 -24.39
N VAL A 52 -13.63 -5.34 -25.30
CA VAL A 52 -12.45 -4.47 -25.22
C VAL A 52 -12.50 -3.60 -23.97
N ASN A 53 -13.67 -3.03 -23.66
CA ASN A 53 -13.84 -2.23 -22.45
C ASN A 53 -13.63 -3.06 -21.18
N LEU A 54 -14.19 -4.28 -21.13
CA LEU A 54 -13.98 -5.20 -20.00
C LEU A 54 -12.49 -5.51 -19.80
N PHE A 55 -11.77 -5.76 -20.90
CA PHE A 55 -10.33 -6.04 -20.83
C PHE A 55 -9.53 -4.83 -20.35
N ASN A 56 -9.88 -3.62 -20.78
CA ASN A 56 -9.26 -2.39 -20.31
C ASN A 56 -9.51 -2.17 -18.81
N THR A 57 -10.76 -2.33 -18.35
CA THR A 57 -11.11 -2.21 -16.93
C THR A 57 -10.37 -3.26 -16.10
N ALA A 58 -10.35 -4.53 -16.52
CA ALA A 58 -9.60 -5.57 -15.83
C ALA A 58 -8.08 -5.27 -15.77
N THR A 59 -7.53 -4.70 -16.84
CA THR A 59 -6.11 -4.32 -16.88
C THR A 59 -5.82 -3.13 -15.95
N GLU A 60 -6.72 -2.14 -15.88
CA GLU A 60 -6.60 -1.03 -14.92
C GLU A 60 -6.70 -1.51 -13.47
N GLU A 61 -7.64 -2.42 -13.16
CA GLU A 61 -7.78 -3.02 -11.83
C GLU A 61 -6.52 -3.78 -11.42
N LEU A 62 -5.93 -4.59 -12.30
CA LEU A 62 -4.68 -5.30 -12.03
C LEU A 62 -3.51 -4.34 -11.76
N LYS A 63 -3.43 -3.24 -12.51
CA LYS A 63 -2.39 -2.23 -12.32
C LYS A 63 -2.52 -1.52 -10.96
N ILE A 64 -3.75 -1.27 -10.51
CA ILE A 64 -4.02 -0.69 -9.20
C ILE A 64 -3.64 -1.69 -8.09
N GLU A 65 -4.01 -2.97 -8.24
CA GLU A 65 -3.68 -4.02 -7.28
C GLU A 65 -2.17 -4.24 -7.15
N GLU A 66 -1.41 -4.18 -8.26
CA GLU A 66 0.04 -4.27 -8.25
C GLU A 66 0.68 -3.08 -7.51
N HIS A 67 0.17 -1.87 -7.76
CA HIS A 67 0.64 -0.66 -7.08
C HIS A 67 0.35 -0.70 -5.57
N ASP A 68 -0.85 -1.13 -5.18
CA ASP A 68 -1.22 -1.26 -3.77
C ASP A 68 -0.42 -2.35 -3.07
N SER A 69 -0.17 -3.48 -3.74
CA SER A 69 0.71 -4.55 -3.25
C SER A 69 2.13 -4.04 -3.03
N SER A 70 2.66 -3.22 -3.93
CA SER A 70 3.97 -2.59 -3.79
C SER A 70 4.02 -1.63 -2.59
N LEU A 71 3.00 -0.80 -2.40
CA LEU A 71 2.91 0.12 -1.26
C LEU A 71 2.80 -0.63 0.08
N ILE A 72 2.07 -1.74 0.11
CA ILE A 72 1.98 -2.60 1.29
C ILE A 72 3.35 -3.20 1.58
N ALA A 73 4.05 -3.74 0.59
CA ALA A 73 5.39 -4.29 0.78
C ALA A 73 6.38 -3.22 1.32
N GLU A 74 6.35 -2.01 0.78
CA GLU A 74 7.20 -0.89 1.21
C GLU A 74 6.94 -0.47 2.66
N LYS A 75 5.68 -0.49 3.12
CA LYS A 75 5.33 -0.09 4.50
C LYS A 75 5.43 -1.23 5.50
N VAL A 76 5.14 -2.45 5.08
CA VAL A 76 5.10 -3.64 5.94
C VAL A 76 6.49 -4.25 6.14
N GLY A 77 7.36 -4.20 5.13
CA GLY A 77 8.75 -4.68 5.25
C GLY A 77 9.51 -4.06 6.43
N PRO A 78 9.59 -2.72 6.53
CA PRO A 78 10.24 -2.05 7.66
C PRO A 78 9.55 -2.29 9.01
N LEU A 79 8.26 -2.62 9.03
CA LEU A 79 7.56 -3.01 10.26
C LEU A 79 8.01 -4.40 10.74
N PHE A 80 8.20 -5.35 9.84
CA PHE A 80 8.75 -6.67 10.18
C PHE A 80 10.18 -6.57 10.74
N GLU A 81 11.05 -5.79 10.11
CA GLU A 81 12.42 -5.56 10.62
C GLU A 81 12.42 -4.96 12.03
N LYS A 82 11.49 -4.03 12.31
CA LYS A 82 11.32 -3.46 13.65
C LYS A 82 10.81 -4.48 14.66
N ILE A 83 9.90 -5.37 14.27
CA ILE A 83 9.41 -6.46 15.14
C ILE A 83 10.54 -7.43 15.47
N GLU A 84 11.33 -7.86 14.49
CA GLU A 84 12.50 -8.72 14.72
C GLU A 84 13.53 -8.04 15.65
N THR A 85 13.74 -6.74 15.45
CA THR A 85 14.63 -5.96 16.33
C THR A 85 14.10 -5.92 17.76
N LEU A 86 12.80 -5.71 17.95
CA LEU A 86 12.15 -5.71 19.26
C LEU A 86 12.21 -7.09 19.92
N GLU A 87 12.02 -8.16 19.16
CA GLU A 87 12.16 -9.54 19.64
C GLU A 87 13.59 -9.82 20.12
N SER A 88 14.59 -9.47 19.30
CA SER A 88 16.02 -9.59 19.63
C SER A 88 16.39 -8.79 20.89
N GLN A 89 15.84 -7.57 21.03
CA GLN A 89 16.04 -6.75 22.22
C GLN A 89 15.40 -7.38 23.45
N ASN A 90 14.16 -7.86 23.35
CA ASN A 90 13.47 -8.53 24.44
C ASN A 90 14.19 -9.81 24.88
N GLU A 91 14.72 -10.59 23.95
CA GLU A 91 15.54 -11.75 24.25
C GLU A 91 16.81 -11.37 25.04
N LYS A 92 17.51 -10.31 24.61
CA LYS A 92 18.70 -9.79 25.32
C LYS A 92 18.36 -9.28 26.72
N ILE A 93 17.25 -8.56 26.86
CA ILE A 93 16.77 -8.05 28.16
C ILE A 93 16.45 -9.23 29.09
N ALA A 94 15.72 -10.23 28.60
CA ALA A 94 15.38 -11.41 29.37
C ALA A 94 16.64 -12.17 29.83
N LYS A 95 17.62 -12.38 28.93
CA LYS A 95 18.92 -12.98 29.29
C LYS A 95 19.67 -12.16 30.32
N GLY A 96 19.66 -10.83 30.19
CA GLY A 96 20.27 -9.91 31.16
C GLY A 96 19.64 -10.02 32.55
N ILE A 97 18.31 -10.10 32.63
CA ILE A 97 17.59 -10.27 33.91
C ILE A 97 17.97 -11.60 34.57
N VAL A 98 18.02 -12.69 33.80
CA VAL A 98 18.44 -14.01 34.31
C VAL A 98 19.87 -13.95 34.85
N ALA A 99 20.81 -13.38 34.09
CA ALA A 99 22.20 -13.25 34.53
C ALA A 99 22.34 -12.43 35.82
N VAL A 100 21.58 -11.32 35.96
CA VAL A 100 21.55 -10.54 37.19
C VAL A 100 20.97 -11.33 38.36
N ALA A 101 19.91 -12.09 38.13
CA ALA A 101 19.33 -12.96 39.15
C ALA A 101 20.33 -14.03 39.62
N ASP A 102 21.11 -14.61 38.70
CA ASP A 102 22.15 -15.59 39.02
C ASP A 102 23.29 -14.96 39.82
N MET A 103 23.80 -13.79 39.42
CA MET A 103 24.83 -13.06 40.19
C MET A 103 24.36 -12.71 41.61
N VAL A 104 23.11 -12.27 41.77
CA VAL A 104 22.53 -11.95 43.09
C VAL A 104 22.39 -13.21 43.95
N LYS A 105 22.07 -14.36 43.33
CA LYS A 105 21.98 -15.64 44.02
C LYS A 105 23.35 -16.12 44.49
N GLU A 106 24.37 -16.00 43.64
CA GLU A 106 25.77 -16.33 43.97
C GLU A 106 26.29 -15.47 45.12
N LEU A 107 26.10 -14.14 45.06
CA LEU A 107 26.46 -13.23 46.15
C LEU A 107 25.76 -13.58 47.47
N LYS A 108 24.49 -13.98 47.44
CA LYS A 108 23.77 -14.43 48.64
C LYS A 108 24.37 -15.72 49.21
N MET A 109 24.80 -16.65 48.36
CA MET A 109 25.45 -17.89 48.80
C MET A 109 26.82 -17.61 49.43
N GLU A 110 27.63 -16.74 48.84
CA GLU A 110 28.91 -16.32 49.41
C GLU A 110 28.73 -15.66 50.80
N ILE A 111 27.74 -14.78 50.94
CA ILE A 111 27.43 -14.13 52.22
C ILE A 111 27.04 -15.16 53.29
N GLU A 112 26.21 -16.15 52.96
CA GLU A 112 25.80 -17.20 53.91
C GLU A 112 26.95 -18.17 54.25
N ASP A 113 27.87 -18.45 53.31
CA ASP A 113 29.04 -19.27 53.58
C ASP A 113 30.04 -18.57 54.52
N VAL A 114 30.33 -17.28 54.27
CA VAL A 114 31.16 -16.46 55.17
C VAL A 114 30.57 -16.37 56.57
N LYS A 115 29.25 -16.18 56.67
CA LYS A 115 28.52 -16.15 57.95
C LYS A 115 28.57 -17.49 58.68
N SER A 116 28.55 -18.60 57.96
CA SER A 116 28.66 -19.95 58.52
C SER A 116 30.08 -20.23 59.04
N GLN A 117 31.12 -19.75 58.35
CA GLN A 117 32.51 -19.86 58.79
C GLN A 117 32.80 -18.99 60.03
N ILE A 118 32.23 -17.78 60.12
CA ILE A 118 32.35 -16.92 61.30
C ILE A 118 31.63 -17.56 62.51
N LYS A 119 30.52 -18.29 62.29
CA LYS A 119 29.77 -18.96 63.37
C LYS A 119 30.50 -20.17 63.96
N LEU A 120 31.40 -20.81 63.21
CA LEU A 120 32.24 -21.93 63.69
C LEU A 120 33.51 -21.50 64.45
N GLY A 121 33.84 -20.20 64.47
CA GLY A 121 35.01 -19.66 65.17
C GLY A 121 34.73 -19.10 66.58
N PHE A 122 33.49 -19.15 67.07
CA PHE A 122 33.07 -18.52 68.33
C PHE A 122 32.24 -19.44 69.23
N GLU A 123 32.68 -20.69 69.41
CA GLU A 123 32.29 -21.53 70.54
C GLU A 123 33.46 -21.65 71.53
N SER A 124 33.73 -20.57 72.28
CA SER A 124 34.41 -20.68 73.57
C SER A 124 33.56 -19.98 74.63
N LYS A 125 32.98 -20.81 75.51
CA LYS A 125 32.34 -20.51 76.79
C LYS A 125 32.57 -19.09 77.31
N THR A 126 31.48 -18.33 77.49
CA THR A 126 31.29 -17.50 78.68
C THR A 126 29.82 -17.38 79.01
N GLU A 127 29.51 -17.71 80.25
CA GLU A 127 28.22 -17.63 80.90
C GLU A 127 27.66 -16.20 80.92
N THR A 128 26.33 -16.11 80.82
CA THR A 128 25.49 -14.94 81.07
C THR A 128 25.69 -14.36 82.48
N PRO A 129 25.46 -13.05 82.67
CA PRO A 129 24.19 -12.68 83.27
C PRO A 129 23.43 -11.54 82.55
N LYS A 130 22.15 -11.48 82.90
CA LYS A 130 21.01 -10.82 82.26
C LYS A 130 20.82 -9.37 82.81
N PRO A 131 19.76 -8.62 82.45
CA PRO A 131 19.82 -7.46 81.56
C PRO A 131 19.53 -6.12 82.27
N LYS A 132 19.90 -4.99 81.66
CA LYS A 132 19.25 -3.69 81.93
C LYS A 132 18.56 -3.18 80.67
N THR A 133 17.26 -3.05 80.83
CA THR A 133 16.26 -2.41 79.97
C THR A 133 16.48 -0.89 79.91
N GLU A 134 16.67 -0.34 78.70
CA GLU A 134 16.27 1.03 78.37
C GLU A 134 15.64 1.07 76.95
N SER A 135 14.33 0.87 76.95
CA SER A 135 13.29 1.64 76.26
C SER A 135 13.68 2.76 75.27
N PHE A 136 13.28 2.54 74.01
CA PHE A 136 12.69 3.49 73.04
C PHE A 136 13.52 4.67 72.48
N LYS A 137 13.73 4.67 71.15
CA LYS A 137 12.83 5.36 70.19
C LYS A 137 13.10 4.93 68.75
N THR A 138 12.01 4.67 68.05
CA THR A 138 11.90 4.38 66.61
C THR A 138 12.27 5.59 65.78
N GLU A 139 13.26 5.43 64.89
CA GLU A 139 13.58 6.40 63.85
C GLU A 139 13.10 5.86 62.50
N THR A 140 12.16 6.60 61.93
CA THR A 140 11.42 6.33 60.71
C THR A 140 12.35 6.38 59.51
N THR A 141 12.70 5.24 58.94
CA THR A 141 13.40 5.21 57.64
C THR A 141 12.38 5.38 56.52
N GLN A 142 12.63 6.45 55.77
CA GLN A 142 11.86 6.93 54.65
C GLN A 142 11.68 5.85 53.59
N THR A 143 10.43 5.60 53.22
CA THR A 143 10.08 5.00 51.94
C THR A 143 10.64 5.85 50.80
N PRO A 144 11.23 5.26 49.75
CA PRO A 144 11.58 6.02 48.55
C PRO A 144 10.31 6.61 47.95
N ASN A 145 10.27 7.93 47.94
CA ASN A 145 9.24 8.75 47.34
C ASN A 145 9.26 8.49 45.83
N PHE A 146 8.27 7.80 45.28
CA PHE A 146 8.05 7.83 43.84
C PHE A 146 7.64 9.25 43.45
N PRO A 147 8.21 9.84 42.39
CA PRO A 147 7.76 11.12 41.91
C PRO A 147 6.29 11.00 41.51
N ASP A 148 5.49 11.76 42.25
CA ASP A 148 4.27 12.43 41.86
C ASP A 148 4.09 12.44 40.34
N SER A 149 2.93 11.94 39.89
CA SER A 149 2.37 12.14 38.56
C SER A 149 2.04 13.62 38.36
N GLY A 150 3.07 14.46 38.42
CA GLY A 150 3.07 15.81 37.94
C GLY A 150 2.97 15.77 36.42
N ASN A 151 1.74 15.90 35.95
CA ASN A 151 1.37 16.79 34.87
C ASN A 151 2.53 17.14 33.91
N MET A 152 2.95 16.16 33.10
CA MET A 152 3.78 16.44 31.94
C MET A 152 2.86 17.03 30.87
N ASN A 153 2.65 18.34 31.02
CA ASN A 153 2.26 19.22 29.93
C ASN A 153 3.37 19.14 28.87
N PHE A 154 3.22 18.17 27.99
CA PHE A 154 4.09 17.98 26.84
C PHE A 154 3.79 19.11 25.87
N ASN A 155 4.68 20.09 25.84
CA ASN A 155 4.70 21.15 24.84
C ASN A 155 5.00 20.49 23.48
N GLN A 156 3.96 19.97 22.80
CA GLN A 156 4.07 19.52 21.43
C GLN A 156 4.35 20.73 20.54
N PRO A 157 5.32 20.65 19.61
CA PRO A 157 5.31 21.55 18.47
C PRO A 157 4.01 21.34 17.70
N ASN A 158 3.29 22.45 17.54
CA ASN A 158 2.04 22.61 16.81
C ASN A 158 2.10 21.87 15.46
N GLN A 159 1.57 20.65 15.39
CA GLN A 159 1.33 19.97 14.12
C GLN A 159 -0.10 20.25 13.68
N PRO A 160 -0.32 20.67 12.42
CA PRO A 160 -1.66 20.84 11.89
C PRO A 160 -2.35 19.48 11.82
N VAL A 161 -3.40 19.31 12.62
CA VAL A 161 -4.36 18.20 12.49
C VAL A 161 -4.99 18.23 11.10
N PRO A 162 -5.01 17.10 10.36
CA PRO A 162 -5.87 16.97 9.20
C PRO A 162 -7.32 16.93 9.68
N ASN A 163 -8.12 17.83 9.12
CA ASN A 163 -9.56 17.87 9.24
C ASN A 163 -10.15 16.54 8.75
N ASN A 164 -10.52 15.66 9.69
CA ASN A 164 -11.21 14.41 9.38
C ASN A 164 -12.71 14.72 9.21
N ASN A 165 -13.06 15.23 8.04
CA ASN A 165 -14.45 15.38 7.62
C ASN A 165 -14.67 14.60 6.32
N THR A 166 -14.73 13.28 6.45
CA THR A 166 -15.38 12.45 5.44
C THR A 166 -16.15 11.36 6.16
N GLY A 167 -17.44 11.62 6.35
CA GLY A 167 -18.39 10.68 6.94
C GLY A 167 -18.43 9.39 6.14
N MET A 168 -18.35 8.26 6.86
CA MET A 168 -18.89 7.01 6.39
C MET A 168 -20.42 7.14 6.32
N ASN A 169 -20.95 7.31 5.11
CA ASN A 169 -22.35 7.02 4.81
C ASN A 169 -22.40 5.72 3.99
N THR A 170 -22.45 4.60 4.70
CA THR A 170 -22.83 3.31 4.13
C THR A 170 -24.36 3.26 4.07
N GLY A 171 -24.92 3.56 2.91
CA GLY A 171 -26.36 3.51 2.67
C GLY A 171 -26.65 3.10 1.24
N PHE A 172 -26.78 1.80 1.01
CA PHE A 172 -27.52 1.24 -0.12
C PHE A 172 -28.94 1.80 -0.12
N GLN A 173 -29.34 2.58 -1.12
CA GLN A 173 -30.73 2.71 -1.53
C GLN A 173 -30.80 2.91 -3.06
N THR A 174 -31.31 1.87 -3.72
CA THR A 174 -31.92 1.92 -5.04
C THR A 174 -33.19 2.77 -4.98
N ASN A 175 -33.40 3.70 -5.92
CA ASN A 175 -34.62 3.79 -6.73
C ASN A 175 -34.66 5.02 -7.64
N ASN A 176 -35.21 4.79 -8.83
CA ASN A 176 -35.71 5.74 -9.82
C ASN A 176 -36.39 6.99 -9.24
N SER A 177 -36.11 8.17 -9.81
CA SER A 177 -37.12 8.98 -10.54
C SER A 177 -36.55 10.30 -11.06
N LEU A 178 -36.78 10.53 -12.36
CA LEU A 178 -37.29 11.73 -13.04
C LEU A 178 -37.05 13.14 -12.46
N ASN A 179 -36.67 14.03 -13.38
CA ASN A 179 -36.81 15.50 -13.40
C ASN A 179 -36.03 16.29 -12.34
N ASP A 180 -35.09 17.14 -12.77
CA ASP A 180 -35.46 18.50 -13.15
C ASP A 180 -34.32 19.27 -13.82
N SER A 181 -34.75 20.21 -14.67
CA SER A 181 -33.93 21.23 -15.31
C SER A 181 -33.37 22.22 -14.28
N PHE A 182 -32.08 22.56 -14.34
CA PHE A 182 -31.65 23.92 -14.03
C PHE A 182 -30.33 24.31 -14.68
N SER A 183 -30.40 25.43 -15.40
CA SER A 183 -29.34 26.19 -16.04
C SER A 183 -28.43 26.92 -15.06
N GLY A 184 -27.15 27.09 -15.41
CA GLY A 184 -26.23 28.04 -14.77
C GLY A 184 -24.77 27.59 -14.92
N GLN A 185 -24.08 27.95 -16.01
CA GLN A 185 -23.30 29.19 -16.17
C GLN A 185 -21.98 29.18 -15.37
N ASN A 186 -20.88 29.26 -16.14
CA ASN A 186 -19.51 29.68 -15.77
C ASN A 186 -18.65 28.75 -14.90
N GLY A 187 -17.79 27.97 -15.56
CA GLY A 187 -16.55 27.44 -15.00
C GLY A 187 -15.47 27.44 -16.08
N GLN A 188 -14.56 28.41 -16.02
CA GLN A 188 -13.47 28.61 -16.97
C GLN A 188 -12.56 27.38 -17.04
N GLY A 189 -12.28 26.95 -18.27
CA GLY A 189 -11.39 25.84 -18.56
C GLY A 189 -9.95 26.15 -18.16
N MET A 190 -9.38 25.29 -17.32
CA MET A 190 -7.94 25.20 -17.16
C MET A 190 -7.38 24.32 -18.29
N LYS A 191 -6.59 24.94 -19.16
CA LYS A 191 -5.77 24.23 -20.15
C LYS A 191 -4.74 23.35 -19.42
N PRO A 192 -4.61 22.05 -19.74
CA PRO A 192 -3.50 21.26 -19.23
C PRO A 192 -2.18 21.78 -19.81
N LEU A 193 -1.17 21.92 -18.95
CA LEU A 193 0.19 22.28 -19.32
C LEU A 193 0.85 21.14 -20.12
N PRO A 194 1.70 21.45 -21.10
CA PRO A 194 2.49 20.45 -21.80
C PRO A 194 3.51 19.83 -20.83
N MET A 195 3.41 18.53 -20.59
CA MET A 195 4.47 17.77 -19.94
C MET A 195 5.50 17.37 -21.00
N ASP A 196 6.72 17.89 -20.86
CA ASP A 196 7.85 17.44 -21.65
C ASP A 196 8.14 15.96 -21.37
N PRO A 197 8.35 15.13 -22.41
CA PRO A 197 8.71 13.74 -22.22
C PRO A 197 10.08 13.62 -21.56
N ALA A 198 10.14 12.84 -20.47
CA ALA A 198 11.39 12.52 -19.79
C ALA A 198 12.37 11.82 -20.75
N PRO A 199 13.69 12.13 -20.67
CA PRO A 199 14.69 11.50 -21.51
C PRO A 199 14.81 10.01 -21.15
N MET A 200 14.62 9.14 -22.15
CA MET A 200 14.84 7.70 -22.00
C MET A 200 16.32 7.39 -21.74
N PRO A 201 16.63 6.43 -20.85
CA PRO A 201 17.99 5.98 -20.60
C PRO A 201 18.56 5.28 -21.83
N GLN A 202 19.76 5.70 -22.25
CA GLN A 202 20.53 5.03 -23.31
C GLN A 202 20.93 3.63 -22.85
N MET A 203 20.42 2.60 -23.53
CA MET A 203 20.92 1.23 -23.41
C MET A 203 22.37 1.19 -23.88
N GLY A 204 23.26 0.86 -22.95
CA GLY A 204 24.69 0.68 -23.21
C GLY A 204 24.94 -0.50 -24.14
N GLU A 205 25.80 -0.27 -25.13
CA GLU A 205 26.39 -1.27 -26.00
C GLU A 205 27.26 -2.23 -25.16
N GLU A 206 26.76 -3.46 -24.96
CA GLU A 206 27.53 -4.52 -24.35
C GLU A 206 28.51 -5.10 -25.38
N LYS A 207 29.78 -4.73 -25.24
CA LYS A 207 30.88 -5.18 -26.09
C LYS A 207 31.12 -6.67 -25.90
N ASN A 208 30.81 -7.41 -26.96
CA ASN A 208 31.16 -8.81 -27.16
C ASN A 208 32.70 -8.99 -27.05
N LYS A 209 33.17 -9.61 -25.97
CA LYS A 209 34.59 -9.94 -25.77
C LYS A 209 34.90 -11.37 -26.20
N ASP A 210 35.83 -11.41 -27.14
CA ASP A 210 36.92 -12.36 -27.23
C ASP A 210 36.60 -13.83 -27.53
N SER A 211 36.59 -14.03 -28.84
CA SER A 211 36.99 -15.27 -29.51
C SER A 211 38.45 -15.64 -29.23
N LYS A 212 38.70 -16.95 -29.12
CA LYS A 212 39.93 -17.67 -29.54
C LYS A 212 41.25 -17.41 -28.79
N LYS A 213 41.70 -18.45 -28.07
CA LYS A 213 43.07 -19.04 -28.02
C LYS A 213 43.09 -20.06 -26.86
N GLY A 214 43.65 -21.26 -26.91
CA GLY A 214 44.32 -22.09 -27.92
C GLY A 214 44.15 -23.55 -27.44
N MET A 215 44.00 -24.53 -28.33
CA MET A 215 45.12 -25.30 -28.90
C MET A 215 46.14 -25.80 -27.87
N PHE A 216 46.11 -27.13 -27.67
CA PHE A 216 47.25 -28.04 -27.47
C PHE A 216 48.04 -27.98 -26.15
N HIS A 217 48.03 -29.08 -25.38
CA HIS A 217 49.12 -30.08 -25.36
C HIS A 217 48.83 -31.26 -24.39
N PHE A 218 49.08 -32.46 -24.92
CA PHE A 218 49.32 -33.78 -24.29
C PHE A 218 48.27 -34.39 -23.35
#